data_AF-A0A6M6IKB6-F1
#
_entry.id   AF-A0A6M6IKB6-F1
#
_cell.length_a   1.000
_cell.length_b   1.000
_cell.length_c   1.000
_cell.angle_alpha   90.00
_cell.angle_beta   90.00
_cell.angle_gamma   90.00
#
_symmetry.space_group_name_H-M   'P 1'
#
loop_
_entity.id
_entity.type
_entity.pdbx_description
1 polymer ?
#
loop_
_entity_poly.entity_id
_entity_poly.type
_entity_poly.pdbx_seq_one_letter_code
_entity_poly.pdbx_strand_id
1 'polypeptide(L)'
;MSELQSVIEKAYQAAKSGEWDRLLSEWENSTVLAKRCSRYSKPGSSWSFLHQAAYFGNEQACRALIGLGASTEAQTHDSLTPAEIAAQKGHHELATFLRNASVGRNTLWEPPIDPDVLPSSNRWSEATEARASTELFVAYGGGLVRITKGSPYFTDSLGRVLVGWHGTFNPPCGMDGESMLSRKA
;
A
#
# COMPACT_ATOMS: atom_id res chain seq x y z
N MET A 1 21.88 -1.62 -17.29
CA MET A 1 21.03 -1.93 -16.12
C MET A 1 21.21 -0.79 -15.12
N SER A 2 20.13 -0.09 -14.75
CA SER A 2 20.20 1.00 -13.76
C SER A 2 20.66 0.45 -12.40
N GLU A 3 21.49 1.20 -11.67
CA GLU A 3 21.95 0.83 -10.33
C GLU A 3 20.75 0.51 -9.40
N LEU A 4 19.68 1.31 -9.51
CA LEU A 4 18.44 1.11 -8.77
C LEU A 4 17.76 -0.24 -9.10
N GLN A 5 17.79 -0.66 -10.36
CA GLN A 5 17.19 -1.93 -10.79
C GLN A 5 17.96 -3.13 -10.22
N SER A 6 19.29 -3.00 -10.11
CA SER A 6 20.13 -4.01 -9.45
C SER A 6 19.82 -4.13 -7.96
N VAL A 7 19.57 -3.01 -7.27
CA VAL A 7 19.18 -3.00 -5.86
C VAL A 7 17.82 -3.66 -5.65
N ILE A 8 16.83 -3.34 -6.49
CA ILE A 8 15.49 -3.93 -6.40
C ILE A 8 15.54 -5.44 -6.64
N GLU A 9 16.32 -5.90 -7.63
CA GLU A 9 16.47 -7.34 -7.90
C GLU A 9 17.13 -8.06 -6.72
N LYS A 10 18.17 -7.48 -6.10
CA LYS A 10 18.79 -8.02 -4.88
C LYS A 10 17.78 -8.12 -3.74
N ALA A 11 17.00 -7.07 -3.51
CA ALA A 11 15.94 -7.07 -2.51
C ALA A 11 14.89 -8.17 -2.80
N TYR A 12 14.56 -8.38 -4.08
CA TYR A 12 13.60 -9.41 -4.50
C TYR A 12 14.14 -10.83 -4.26
N GLN A 13 15.43 -11.05 -4.46
CA GLN A 13 16.06 -12.34 -4.10
C GLN A 13 16.11 -12.55 -2.59
N ALA A 14 16.41 -11.52 -1.80
CA ALA A 14 16.38 -11.61 -0.34
C ALA A 14 14.97 -11.94 0.19
N ALA A 15 13.95 -11.32 -0.39
CA ALA A 15 12.54 -11.60 -0.07
C ALA A 15 12.16 -13.04 -0.45
N LYS A 16 12.66 -13.55 -1.58
CA LYS A 16 12.51 -14.96 -1.99
C LYS A 16 13.18 -15.94 -1.02
N SER A 17 14.27 -15.52 -0.35
CA SER A 17 14.95 -16.32 0.68
C SER A 17 14.31 -16.19 2.06
N GLY A 18 13.34 -15.31 2.25
CA GLY A 18 12.66 -15.07 3.53
C GLY A 18 13.34 -14.05 4.44
N GLU A 19 14.32 -13.27 3.95
CA GLU A 19 15.05 -12.24 4.73
C GLU A 19 14.22 -10.96 4.96
N TRP A 20 12.97 -11.12 5.40
CA TRP A 20 12.02 -10.01 5.52
C TRP A 20 12.37 -9.00 6.59
N ASP A 21 12.91 -9.42 7.73
CA ASP A 21 13.29 -8.51 8.82
C ASP A 21 14.35 -7.51 8.35
N ARG A 22 15.36 -8.01 7.64
CA ARG A 22 16.41 -7.20 7.02
C ARG A 22 15.83 -6.23 6.00
N LEU A 23 14.94 -6.71 5.12
CA LEU A 23 14.30 -5.86 4.11
C LEU A 23 13.47 -4.74 4.73
N LEU A 24 12.72 -5.04 5.80
CA LEU A 24 11.96 -4.05 6.52
C LEU A 24 12.87 -2.97 7.12
N SER A 25 13.98 -3.37 7.75
CA SER A 25 14.98 -2.39 8.23
C SER A 25 15.61 -1.56 7.10
N GLU A 26 15.89 -2.15 5.93
CA GLU A 26 16.40 -1.41 4.78
C GLU A 26 15.35 -0.42 4.23
N TRP A 27 14.07 -0.82 4.22
CA TRP A 27 12.96 0.03 3.77
C TRP A 27 12.65 1.18 4.73
N GLU A 28 12.84 0.98 6.03
CA GLU A 28 12.77 2.06 7.03
C GLU A 28 13.84 3.13 6.77
N ASN A 29 15.04 2.71 6.37
CA ASN A 29 16.14 3.62 6.05
C ASN A 29 16.01 4.28 4.66
N SER A 30 15.26 3.67 3.74
CA SER A 30 15.08 4.17 2.37
C SER A 30 13.64 4.01 1.89
N THR A 31 12.83 5.04 2.14
CA THR A 31 11.43 5.10 1.69
C THR A 31 11.29 5.05 0.17
N VAL A 32 12.27 5.55 -0.58
CA VAL A 32 12.30 5.48 -2.05
C VAL A 32 12.42 4.04 -2.52
N LEU A 33 13.33 3.26 -1.92
CA LEU A 33 13.49 1.84 -2.23
C LEU A 33 12.21 1.08 -1.89
N ALA A 34 11.64 1.34 -0.70
CA ALA A 34 10.42 0.69 -0.23
C ALA A 34 9.23 0.90 -1.20
N LYS A 35 9.00 2.14 -1.65
CA LYS A 35 7.96 2.47 -2.64
C LYS A 35 8.20 1.80 -4.01
N ARG A 36 9.46 1.68 -4.44
CA ARG A 36 9.77 1.00 -5.70
C ARG A 36 9.58 -0.52 -5.58
N CYS A 37 9.96 -1.11 -4.44
CA CYS A 37 9.72 -2.53 -4.13
C CYS A 37 8.22 -2.86 -4.05
N SER A 38 7.39 -1.98 -3.46
CA SER A 38 5.94 -2.22 -3.34
C SER A 38 5.23 -2.36 -4.70
N ARG A 39 5.78 -1.72 -5.75
CA ARG A 39 5.24 -1.75 -7.12
C ARG A 39 5.98 -2.69 -8.07
N TYR A 40 7.07 -3.32 -7.62
CA TYR A 40 7.86 -4.22 -8.46
C TYR A 40 7.13 -5.53 -8.73
N SER A 41 7.18 -5.98 -9.98
CA SER A 41 6.81 -7.33 -10.41
C SER A 41 7.95 -7.95 -11.21
N LYS A 42 8.22 -9.23 -10.97
CA LYS A 42 9.28 -9.95 -11.66
C LYS A 42 8.91 -10.19 -13.14
N PRO A 43 9.69 -9.70 -14.11
CA PRO A 43 9.50 -10.02 -15.52
C PRO A 43 9.58 -11.54 -15.73
N GLY A 44 8.47 -12.16 -16.12
CA GLY A 44 8.38 -13.60 -16.42
C GLY A 44 7.53 -14.43 -15.45
N SER A 45 7.09 -13.88 -14.32
CA SER A 45 6.12 -14.57 -13.43
C SER A 45 5.03 -13.65 -12.87
N SER A 46 5.19 -12.33 -13.04
CA SER A 46 4.36 -11.30 -12.41
C SER A 46 4.29 -11.38 -10.88
N TRP A 47 5.21 -12.11 -10.26
CA TRP A 47 5.34 -12.14 -8.80
C TRP A 47 5.84 -10.80 -8.28
N SER A 48 5.15 -10.27 -7.28
CA SER A 48 5.51 -9.05 -6.56
C SER A 48 6.08 -9.39 -5.18
N PHE A 49 6.64 -8.38 -4.50
CA PHE A 49 7.04 -8.54 -3.09
C PHE A 49 5.84 -8.94 -2.21
N LEU A 50 4.62 -8.48 -2.53
CA LEU A 50 3.42 -8.85 -1.76
C LEU A 50 3.07 -10.33 -1.93
N HIS A 51 3.27 -10.90 -3.13
CA HIS A 51 3.11 -12.34 -3.34
C HIS A 51 4.12 -13.15 -2.52
N GLN A 52 5.38 -12.71 -2.44
CA GLN A 52 6.39 -13.37 -1.63
C GLN A 52 6.08 -13.24 -0.13
N ALA A 53 5.70 -12.06 0.35
CA ALA A 53 5.32 -11.86 1.76
C ALA A 53 4.14 -12.75 2.15
N ALA A 54 3.14 -12.85 1.27
CA ALA A 54 2.00 -13.76 1.42
C ALA A 54 2.41 -15.24 1.42
N TYR A 55 3.36 -15.63 0.57
CA TYR A 55 3.91 -16.99 0.52
C TYR A 55 4.58 -17.39 1.84
N PHE A 56 5.30 -16.47 2.48
CA PHE A 56 5.97 -16.70 3.77
C PHE A 56 5.07 -16.49 4.98
N GLY A 57 3.84 -16.03 4.80
CA GLY A 57 2.94 -15.70 5.91
C GLY A 57 3.38 -14.46 6.69
N ASN A 58 4.23 -13.60 6.12
CA ASN A 58 4.77 -12.44 6.82
C ASN A 58 3.77 -11.28 6.77
N GLU A 59 2.92 -11.20 7.80
CA GLU A 59 1.91 -10.15 7.92
C GLU A 59 2.51 -8.75 8.01
N GLN A 60 3.63 -8.57 8.73
CA GLN A 60 4.29 -7.28 8.88
C GLN A 60 4.77 -6.75 7.52
N ALA A 61 5.40 -7.59 6.71
CA ALA A 61 5.80 -7.25 5.35
C ALA A 61 4.61 -6.93 4.46
N CYS A 62 3.53 -7.71 4.55
CA CYS A 62 2.28 -7.42 3.83
C CYS A 62 1.72 -6.04 4.18
N ARG A 63 1.64 -5.70 5.48
CA ARG A 63 1.15 -4.40 5.96
C ARG A 63 2.01 -3.25 5.45
N ALA A 64 3.33 -3.35 5.58
CA ALA A 64 4.25 -2.34 5.09
C ALA A 64 4.11 -2.11 3.58
N LEU A 65 4.08 -3.20 2.80
CA LEU A 65 3.92 -3.15 1.35
C LEU A 65 2.60 -2.49 0.94
N ILE A 66 1.49 -2.84 1.59
CA ILE A 66 0.16 -2.25 1.30
C ILE A 66 0.14 -0.75 1.61
N GLY A 67 0.73 -0.34 2.74
CA GLY A 67 0.86 1.08 3.08
C GLY A 67 1.70 1.88 2.07
N LEU A 68 2.71 1.22 1.48
CA LEU A 68 3.52 1.76 0.40
C LEU A 68 2.84 1.66 -0.98
N GLY A 69 1.58 1.24 -1.02
CA GLY A 69 0.76 1.15 -2.23
C GLY A 69 0.85 -0.17 -2.98
N ALA A 70 1.41 -1.25 -2.45
CA ALA A 70 1.41 -2.53 -3.15
C ALA A 70 -0.02 -2.95 -3.55
N SER A 71 -0.18 -3.42 -4.80
CA SER A 71 -1.47 -3.89 -5.27
C SER A 71 -1.82 -5.24 -4.66
N THR A 72 -2.86 -5.27 -3.83
CA THR A 72 -3.43 -6.48 -3.22
C THR A 72 -4.16 -7.37 -4.22
N GLU A 73 -4.48 -6.83 -5.41
CA GLU A 73 -5.16 -7.53 -6.50
C GLU A 73 -4.21 -7.86 -7.66
N ALA A 74 -2.90 -7.61 -7.52
CA ALA A 74 -1.93 -8.02 -8.51
C ALA A 74 -2.03 -9.53 -8.75
N GLN A 75 -2.03 -9.94 -10.01
CA GLN A 75 -2.12 -11.35 -10.39
C GLN A 75 -0.78 -11.84 -10.94
N THR A 76 -0.37 -13.04 -10.52
CA THR A 76 0.72 -13.78 -11.15
C THR A 76 0.32 -14.30 -12.53
N HIS A 77 1.24 -14.90 -13.28
CA HIS A 77 0.89 -15.61 -14.54
C HIS A 77 -0.15 -16.72 -14.35
N ASP A 78 -0.17 -17.35 -13.17
CA ASP A 78 -1.18 -18.36 -12.81
C ASP A 78 -2.51 -17.74 -12.34
N SER A 79 -2.72 -16.44 -12.57
CA SER A 79 -3.88 -15.66 -12.13
C SER A 79 -4.11 -15.64 -10.61
N LEU A 80 -3.07 -15.94 -9.82
CA LEU A 80 -3.15 -15.95 -8.36
C LEU A 80 -2.86 -14.56 -7.79
N THR A 81 -3.71 -14.13 -6.87
CA THR A 81 -3.53 -12.95 -6.02
C THR A 81 -2.68 -13.28 -4.79
N PRO A 82 -2.08 -12.29 -4.11
CA PRO A 82 -1.38 -12.52 -2.85
C PRO A 82 -2.27 -13.21 -1.80
N ALA A 83 -3.56 -12.88 -1.76
CA ALA A 83 -4.50 -13.53 -0.84
C ALA A 83 -4.71 -15.02 -1.16
N GLU A 84 -4.75 -15.39 -2.44
CA GLU A 84 -4.86 -16.79 -2.85
C GLU A 84 -3.58 -17.56 -2.54
N ILE A 85 -2.40 -16.96 -2.75
CA ILE A 85 -1.11 -17.56 -2.35
C ILE A 85 -1.07 -17.80 -0.84
N ALA A 86 -1.43 -16.81 -0.02
CA ALA A 86 -1.50 -16.98 1.43
C ALA A 86 -2.45 -18.12 1.83
N ALA A 87 -3.62 -18.22 1.18
CA ALA A 87 -4.58 -19.29 1.44
C ALA A 87 -4.04 -20.67 1.05
N GLN A 88 -3.38 -20.80 -0.10
CA GLN A 88 -2.75 -22.06 -0.55
C GLN A 88 -1.62 -22.53 0.37
N LYS A 89 -0.96 -21.60 1.07
CA LYS A 89 0.09 -21.90 2.05
C LYS A 89 -0.41 -22.13 3.47
N GLY A 90 -1.73 -22.07 3.69
CA GLY A 90 -2.33 -22.28 5.01
C GLY A 90 -2.35 -21.04 5.89
N HIS A 91 -1.95 -19.88 5.38
CA HIS A 91 -2.01 -18.59 6.08
C HIS A 91 -3.42 -17.98 5.93
N HIS A 92 -4.44 -18.66 6.45
CA HIS A 92 -5.84 -18.30 6.26
C HIS A 92 -6.21 -16.92 6.85
N GLU A 93 -5.67 -16.58 8.01
CA GLU A 93 -5.86 -15.26 8.65
C GLU A 93 -5.27 -14.15 7.77
N LEU A 94 -4.03 -14.34 7.30
CA LEU A 94 -3.39 -13.41 6.39
C LEU A 94 -4.14 -13.27 5.07
N ALA A 95 -4.65 -14.36 4.51
CA ALA A 95 -5.43 -14.34 3.29
C ALA A 95 -6.73 -13.52 3.45
N THR A 96 -7.39 -13.66 4.60
CA THR A 96 -8.56 -12.85 4.96
C THR A 96 -8.18 -11.39 5.15
N PHE A 97 -7.07 -11.11 5.83
CA PHE A 97 -6.53 -9.76 5.96
C PHE A 97 -6.24 -9.12 4.59
N LEU A 98 -5.59 -9.82 3.67
CA LEU A 98 -5.27 -9.32 2.33
C LEU A 98 -6.53 -9.05 1.49
N ARG A 99 -7.54 -9.93 1.57
CA ARG A 99 -8.87 -9.71 0.96
C ARG A 99 -9.62 -8.52 1.56
N ASN A 100 -9.46 -8.29 2.86
CA ASN A 100 -10.06 -7.14 3.51
C ASN A 100 -9.25 -5.87 3.22
N ALA A 101 -7.95 -5.96 3.00
CA ALA A 101 -7.08 -4.85 2.66
C ALA A 101 -7.33 -4.35 1.22
N SER A 102 -7.79 -5.22 0.32
CA SER A 102 -8.19 -4.91 -1.06
C SER A 102 -9.49 -4.10 -1.18
N VAL A 103 -9.83 -3.27 -0.18
CA VAL A 103 -10.98 -2.37 -0.24
C VAL A 103 -10.84 -1.47 -1.46
N GLY A 104 -11.66 -1.77 -2.48
CA GLY A 104 -11.65 -1.13 -3.79
C GLY A 104 -12.66 -1.67 -4.80
N ARG A 105 -13.26 -2.86 -4.62
CA ARG A 105 -14.27 -3.42 -5.56
C ARG A 105 -15.62 -2.67 -5.64
N ASN A 106 -15.67 -1.38 -5.29
CA ASN A 106 -16.80 -0.54 -5.68
C ASN A 106 -16.50 0.96 -5.85
N THR A 107 -15.25 1.34 -6.10
CA THR A 107 -14.94 2.73 -6.48
C THR A 107 -14.50 2.75 -7.94
N LEU A 108 -15.05 3.70 -8.69
CA LEU A 108 -14.99 3.90 -10.14
C LEU A 108 -13.57 4.11 -10.73
N TRP A 109 -12.51 3.63 -10.07
CA TRP A 109 -11.17 4.11 -10.35
C TRP A 109 -10.04 3.19 -9.83
N GLU A 110 -9.12 2.82 -10.72
CA GLU A 110 -7.88 2.10 -10.42
C GLU A 110 -6.76 3.09 -10.05
N PRO A 111 -5.91 2.79 -9.04
CA PRO A 111 -4.78 3.64 -8.70
C PRO A 111 -3.87 3.90 -9.91
N PRO A 112 -3.22 5.08 -10.01
CA PRO A 112 -2.44 5.43 -11.18
C PRO A 112 -1.24 4.49 -11.27
N ILE A 113 -0.79 4.22 -12.50
CA ILE A 113 0.43 3.44 -12.76
C ILE A 113 1.67 4.11 -12.13
N ASP A 114 1.59 5.41 -11.82
CA ASP A 114 2.66 6.19 -11.21
C ASP A 114 3.01 5.69 -9.79
N PRO A 115 4.24 5.18 -9.56
CA PRO A 115 4.67 4.66 -8.26
C PRO A 115 4.82 5.74 -7.17
N ASP A 116 4.84 7.02 -7.54
CA ASP A 116 4.97 8.14 -6.60
C ASP A 116 3.60 8.66 -6.12
N VAL A 117 2.50 8.06 -6.61
CA VAL A 117 1.12 8.35 -6.18
C VAL A 117 0.58 7.24 -5.25
N LEU A 118 0.16 7.64 -4.06
CA LEU A 118 -0.42 6.76 -3.03
C LEU A 118 -1.93 6.58 -3.24
N PRO A 119 -2.51 5.40 -2.97
CA PRO A 119 -3.96 5.22 -2.97
C PRO A 119 -4.61 5.95 -1.77
N SER A 120 -5.81 6.50 -1.98
CA SER A 120 -6.64 6.97 -0.87
C SER A 120 -7.36 5.82 -0.17
N SER A 121 -7.67 6.02 1.11
CA SER A 121 -8.46 5.13 1.95
C SER A 121 -9.72 5.83 2.43
N ASN A 122 -10.73 5.03 2.77
CA ASN A 122 -12.00 5.47 3.35
C ASN A 122 -12.27 4.81 4.71
N ARG A 123 -11.24 4.27 5.37
CA ARG A 123 -11.35 3.60 6.68
C ARG A 123 -11.29 4.61 7.83
N TRP A 124 -12.34 5.44 7.93
CA TRP A 124 -12.41 6.56 8.87
C TRP A 124 -12.29 6.14 10.35
N SER A 125 -12.76 4.94 10.70
CA SER A 125 -12.67 4.41 12.06
C SER A 125 -11.24 4.12 12.52
N GLU A 126 -10.32 3.91 11.57
CA GLU A 126 -8.90 3.63 11.82
C GLU A 126 -8.04 4.92 11.78
N ALA A 127 -8.68 6.09 11.69
CA ALA A 127 -7.98 7.35 11.44
C ALA A 127 -6.99 7.71 12.56
N THR A 128 -5.72 7.79 12.18
CA THR A 128 -4.62 8.27 13.02
C THR A 128 -4.03 9.52 12.39
N GLU A 129 -3.83 10.57 13.19
CA GLU A 129 -3.18 11.80 12.72
C GLU A 129 -1.70 11.53 12.46
N ALA A 130 -1.20 12.01 11.32
CA ALA A 130 0.19 11.96 10.91
C ALA A 130 0.62 13.32 10.36
N ARG A 131 1.94 13.55 10.31
CA ARG A 131 2.52 14.77 9.74
C ARG A 131 3.41 14.43 8.56
N ALA A 132 3.16 15.08 7.42
CA ALA A 132 3.86 14.75 6.19
C ALA A 132 5.34 15.13 6.30
N SER A 133 6.24 14.14 6.36
CA SER A 133 7.69 14.36 6.41
C SER A 133 8.26 14.76 5.05
N THR A 134 7.59 14.35 3.98
CA THR A 134 7.85 14.70 2.58
C THR A 134 6.57 15.17 1.91
N GLU A 135 6.69 15.63 0.66
CA GLU A 135 5.52 15.84 -0.19
C GLU A 135 4.88 14.48 -0.52
N LEU A 136 3.54 14.41 -0.44
CA LEU A 136 2.77 13.22 -0.77
C LEU A 136 1.76 13.56 -1.87
N PHE A 137 1.65 12.67 -2.84
CA PHE A 137 0.64 12.72 -3.87
C PHE A 137 -0.32 11.57 -3.66
N VAL A 138 -1.60 11.88 -3.49
CA VAL A 138 -2.64 10.90 -3.17
C VAL A 138 -3.70 10.94 -4.24
N ALA A 139 -3.95 9.78 -4.78
CA ALA A 139 -5.00 9.49 -5.71
C ALA A 139 -6.40 9.64 -5.10
N TYR A 140 -7.28 10.47 -5.66
CA TYR A 140 -8.66 10.58 -5.21
C TYR A 140 -9.62 11.05 -6.31
N GLY A 141 -10.71 10.32 -6.55
CA GLY A 141 -11.82 10.77 -7.41
C GLY A 141 -11.43 11.14 -8.85
N GLY A 142 -10.41 10.47 -9.41
CA GLY A 142 -9.86 10.80 -10.74
C GLY A 142 -8.87 11.97 -10.77
N GLY A 143 -8.58 12.58 -9.61
CA GLY A 143 -7.61 13.66 -9.45
C GLY A 143 -6.45 13.31 -8.53
N LEU A 144 -5.58 14.30 -8.34
CA LEU A 144 -4.40 14.20 -7.48
C LEU A 144 -4.52 15.19 -6.32
N VAL A 145 -4.43 14.68 -5.10
CA VAL A 145 -4.37 15.47 -3.88
C VAL A 145 -2.92 15.59 -3.46
N ARG A 146 -2.45 16.84 -3.38
CA ARG A 146 -1.10 17.16 -2.95
C ARG A 146 -1.11 17.52 -1.47
N ILE A 147 -0.40 16.75 -0.65
CA ILE A 147 -0.16 17.05 0.76
C ILE A 147 1.26 17.59 0.88
N THR A 148 1.37 18.85 1.26
CA THR A 148 2.66 19.53 1.39
C THR A 148 3.41 19.03 2.62
N LYS A 149 4.74 19.00 2.53
CA LYS A 149 5.60 18.70 3.68
C LYS A 149 5.24 19.59 4.87
N GLY A 150 5.08 18.97 6.03
CA GLY A 150 4.71 19.61 7.28
C GLY A 150 3.20 19.67 7.54
N SER A 151 2.35 19.41 6.55
CA SER A 151 0.90 19.39 6.74
C SER A 151 0.44 18.21 7.62
N PRO A 152 -0.52 18.41 8.53
CA PRO A 152 -1.22 17.31 9.17
C PRO A 152 -2.10 16.61 8.13
N TYR A 153 -2.24 15.30 8.27
CA TYR A 153 -3.15 14.47 7.49
C TYR A 153 -3.54 13.24 8.31
N PHE A 154 -4.51 12.46 7.83
CA PHE A 154 -4.94 11.25 8.52
C PHE A 154 -4.61 10.00 7.69
N THR A 155 -4.24 8.92 8.37
CA THR A 155 -4.04 7.60 7.76
C THR A 155 -4.91 6.54 8.41
N ASP A 156 -5.20 5.47 7.69
CA ASP A 156 -5.75 4.25 8.29
C ASP A 156 -4.65 3.41 9.00
N SER A 157 -5.03 2.26 9.56
CA SER A 157 -4.11 1.37 10.28
C SER A 157 -3.02 0.75 9.39
N LEU A 158 -3.14 0.91 8.07
CA LEU A 158 -2.17 0.46 7.07
C LEU A 158 -1.31 1.61 6.55
N GLY A 159 -1.46 2.82 7.08
CA GLY A 159 -0.70 4.00 6.64
C GLY A 159 -1.20 4.61 5.32
N ARG A 160 -2.36 4.19 4.82
CA ARG A 160 -2.96 4.78 3.59
C ARG A 160 -3.65 6.08 3.94
N VAL A 161 -3.51 7.08 3.08
CA VAL A 161 -4.01 8.43 3.34
C VAL A 161 -5.53 8.48 3.24
N LEU A 162 -6.18 9.03 4.26
CA LEU A 162 -7.62 9.26 4.30
C LEU A 162 -7.95 10.57 3.57
N VAL A 163 -8.68 10.46 2.45
CA VAL A 163 -9.04 11.60 1.61
C VAL A 163 -10.56 11.67 1.47
N GLY A 164 -11.13 12.77 1.98
CA GLY A 164 -12.54 13.11 1.90
C GLY A 164 -12.91 13.78 0.57
N TRP A 165 -14.18 14.16 0.49
CA TRP A 165 -14.79 14.84 -0.66
C TRP A 165 -13.97 16.06 -1.11
N HIS A 166 -13.88 16.26 -2.43
CA HIS A 166 -13.04 17.27 -3.08
C HIS A 166 -11.54 17.25 -2.69
N GLY A 167 -11.03 16.11 -2.22
CA GLY A 167 -9.62 15.98 -1.86
C GLY A 167 -9.27 16.59 -0.50
N THR A 168 -10.27 16.79 0.37
CA THR A 168 -10.03 17.24 1.75
C THR A 168 -9.27 16.16 2.53
N PHE A 169 -8.23 16.54 3.27
CA PHE A 169 -7.38 15.57 4.00
C PHE A 169 -7.07 15.99 5.44
N ASN A 170 -7.43 17.21 5.85
CA ASN A 170 -7.23 17.70 7.21
C ASN A 170 -8.24 18.80 7.62
N PRO A 171 -9.35 18.43 8.27
CA PRO A 171 -9.87 17.05 8.34
C PRO A 171 -10.38 16.58 6.95
N PRO A 172 -10.43 15.28 6.69
CA PRO A 172 -11.17 14.76 5.54
C PRO A 172 -12.67 14.93 5.78
N CYS A 173 -13.36 15.61 4.86
CA CYS A 173 -14.78 15.96 4.98
C CYS A 173 -15.67 15.17 4.01
N GLY A 174 -16.95 15.02 4.36
CA GLY A 174 -17.99 14.49 3.48
C GLY A 174 -18.54 15.53 2.50
N MET A 175 -19.49 15.13 1.65
CA MET A 175 -20.23 16.04 0.75
C MET A 175 -21.00 17.13 1.52
N ASP A 176 -21.37 16.84 2.76
CA ASP A 176 -22.05 17.74 3.70
C ASP A 176 -21.09 18.70 4.42
N GLY A 177 -19.77 18.64 4.13
CA GLY A 177 -18.76 19.50 4.76
C GLY A 177 -18.35 19.06 6.17
N GLU A 178 -19.08 18.13 6.78
CA GLU A 178 -18.77 17.55 8.08
C GLU A 178 -17.54 16.64 8.01
N SER A 179 -16.79 16.59 9.12
CA SER A 179 -15.62 15.72 9.25
C SER A 179 -16.04 14.26 9.16
N MET A 180 -15.37 13.48 8.31
CA MET A 180 -15.56 12.03 8.28
C MET A 180 -15.03 11.34 9.54
N LEU A 181 -14.21 12.04 10.33
CA LEU A 181 -13.63 11.55 11.59
C LEU A 181 -14.58 11.65 12.79
N SER A 182 -15.55 12.58 12.74
CA SER A 182 -16.56 12.74 13.80
C SER A 182 -17.68 11.71 13.70
N ARG A 183 -17.83 11.06 12.55
CA ARG A 183 -18.74 9.93 12.31
C ARG A 183 -18.18 8.63 12.89
N LYS A 184 -17.82 8.65 14.19
CA LYS A 184 -17.59 7.43 14.95
C LYS A 184 -18.97 6.79 15.19
N ALA A 185 -19.23 5.67 14.51
CA ALA A 185 -20.27 4.73 14.88
C ALA A 185 -19.60 3.53 15.56
#